data_AF-A0A7C6XYB0-F1
#
_entry.id   AF-A0A7C6XYB0-F1
#
_cell.length_a   1.000
_cell.length_b   1.000
_cell.length_c   1.000
_cell.angle_alpha   90.00
_cell.angle_beta   90.00
_cell.angle_gamma   90.00
#
_symmetry.space_group_name_H-M   'P 1'
#
loop_
_entity.id
_entity.type
_entity.pdbx_description
1 polymer ?
#
loop_
_entity_poly.entity_id
_entity_poly.type
_entity_poly.pdbx_seq_one_letter_code
_entity_poly.pdbx_strand_id
1 'polypeptide(L)'
;SPLTGLSTAQLMGLYTGDYYDWSQLGAGEGRPEVVVRDEGSMLRGVFEAAVMEQRQPASTAVVMPHDRGVIEYVAGHPNAIGYVSRAYVGQGVKSIAVDGVAPTPQALQRQGYMMWYTLEALAPSNATLHATRFLAFAQSSRGRNVIEQRYVLPR
;
A
#
# COMPACT_ATOMS: atom_id res chain seq x y z
N SER A 1 0.43 14.80 11.22
CA SER A 1 0.04 13.78 12.22
C SER A 1 1.25 13.32 13.04
N PRO A 2 1.14 13.26 14.39
CA PRO A 2 2.17 12.69 15.28
C PRO A 2 2.27 11.17 15.20
N LEU A 3 1.23 10.49 14.67
CA LEU A 3 1.16 9.03 14.57
C LEU A 3 2.34 8.46 13.77
N THR A 4 3.10 7.54 14.37
CA THR A 4 4.28 6.90 13.76
C THR A 4 4.02 5.48 13.30
N GLY A 5 2.99 4.82 13.85
CA GLY A 5 2.59 3.48 13.49
C GLY A 5 1.25 3.08 14.09
N LEU A 6 0.68 2.01 13.57
CA LEU A 6 -0.52 1.34 14.07
C LEU A 6 -0.30 -0.16 14.12
N SER A 7 -0.99 -0.87 15.00
CA SER A 7 -1.10 -2.32 14.89
C SER A 7 -2.08 -2.71 13.78
N THR A 8 -1.99 -3.94 13.29
CA THR A 8 -2.98 -4.47 12.33
C THR A 8 -4.40 -4.43 12.90
N ALA A 9 -4.57 -4.72 14.20
CA ALA A 9 -5.87 -4.61 14.86
C ALA A 9 -6.40 -3.17 14.91
N GLN A 10 -5.53 -2.17 15.14
CA GLN A 10 -5.92 -0.76 15.09
C GLN A 10 -6.29 -0.32 13.67
N LEU A 11 -5.56 -0.79 12.65
CA LEU A 11 -5.92 -0.54 11.26
C LEU A 11 -7.27 -1.14 10.91
N MET A 12 -7.54 -2.39 11.31
CA MET A 12 -8.85 -3.02 11.11
C MET A 12 -9.95 -2.17 11.74
N GLY A 13 -9.85 -1.85 13.04
CA GLY A 13 -10.85 -1.04 13.73
C GLY A 13 -11.06 0.32 13.07
N LEU A 14 -10.00 0.93 12.54
CA LEU A 14 -10.08 2.21 11.86
C LEU A 14 -10.83 2.09 10.52
N TYR A 15 -10.53 1.06 9.74
CA TYR A 15 -11.18 0.81 8.46
C TYR A 15 -12.60 0.24 8.61
N THR A 16 -12.99 -0.33 9.75
CA THR A 16 -14.38 -0.74 10.06
C THR A 16 -15.19 0.36 10.73
N GLY A 17 -14.56 1.46 11.16
CA GLY A 17 -15.25 2.61 11.76
C GLY A 17 -15.38 2.55 13.29
N ASP A 18 -14.62 1.69 13.96
CA ASP A 18 -14.60 1.55 15.43
C ASP A 18 -13.95 2.78 16.10
N TYR A 19 -13.09 3.48 15.37
CA TYR A 19 -12.49 4.75 15.79
C TYR A 19 -13.18 5.92 15.10
N TYR A 20 -13.76 6.81 15.91
CA TYR A 20 -14.44 8.02 15.45
C TYR A 20 -13.62 9.28 15.66
N ASP A 21 -12.53 9.22 16.42
CA ASP A 21 -11.60 10.32 16.63
C ASP A 21 -10.14 9.83 16.75
N TRP A 22 -9.21 10.55 16.12
CA TRP A 22 -7.78 10.24 16.14
C TRP A 22 -7.18 10.20 17.56
N SER A 23 -7.78 10.88 18.54
CA SER A 23 -7.33 10.89 19.93
C SER A 23 -7.42 9.53 20.59
N GLN A 24 -8.34 8.67 20.14
CA GLN A 24 -8.48 7.27 20.58
C GLN A 24 -7.26 6.42 20.20
N LEU A 25 -6.48 6.88 19.22
CA LEU A 25 -5.22 6.28 18.76
C LEU A 25 -4.01 7.14 19.16
N GLY A 26 -4.19 8.13 20.03
CA GLY A 26 -3.13 9.05 20.45
C GLY A 26 -2.63 9.97 19.33
N ALA A 27 -3.45 10.24 18.30
CA ALA A 27 -3.04 10.91 17.07
C ALA A 27 -3.59 12.34 16.90
N GLY A 28 -3.82 13.08 18.00
CA GLY A 28 -4.46 14.40 17.96
C GLY A 28 -5.97 14.31 17.78
N GLU A 29 -6.67 15.44 17.72
CA GLU A 29 -8.13 15.48 17.53
C GLU A 29 -8.52 15.43 16.06
N GLY A 30 -9.68 14.87 15.75
CA GLY A 30 -10.26 14.88 14.41
C GLY A 30 -10.79 13.52 13.98
N ARG A 31 -11.89 13.53 13.22
CA ARG A 31 -12.51 12.31 12.70
C ARG A 31 -11.64 11.66 11.62
N PRO A 32 -11.26 10.38 11.75
CA PRO A 32 -10.53 9.67 10.70
C PRO A 32 -11.33 9.56 9.41
N GLU A 33 -10.68 9.83 8.28
CA GLU A 33 -11.23 9.58 6.95
C GLU A 33 -10.44 8.44 6.28
N VAL A 34 -11.06 7.27 6.17
CA VAL A 34 -10.39 6.12 5.55
C VAL A 34 -10.56 6.15 4.04
N VAL A 35 -9.45 5.98 3.33
CA VAL A 35 -9.40 5.88 1.87
C VAL A 35 -9.11 4.43 1.50
N VAL A 36 -9.97 3.87 0.66
CA VAL A 36 -9.84 2.52 0.10
C VAL A 36 -9.66 2.59 -1.42
N ARG A 37 -9.14 1.51 -1.99
CA ARG A 37 -9.11 1.33 -3.44
C ARG A 37 -10.44 0.76 -3.95
N ASP A 38 -10.66 0.87 -5.25
CA ASP A 38 -11.80 0.29 -5.95
C ASP A 38 -11.84 -1.25 -5.83
N GLU A 39 -13.02 -1.86 -5.95
CA GLU A 39 -13.24 -3.31 -5.72
C GLU A 39 -12.40 -4.23 -6.63
N GLY A 40 -11.96 -3.74 -7.80
CA GLY A 40 -11.07 -4.46 -8.71
C GLY A 40 -9.57 -4.33 -8.38
N SER A 41 -9.23 -3.58 -7.34
CA SER A 41 -7.83 -3.30 -7.02
C SER A 41 -7.14 -4.48 -6.37
N MET A 42 -6.04 -4.94 -6.97
CA MET A 42 -5.14 -5.91 -6.34
C MET A 42 -4.67 -5.44 -4.95
N LEU A 43 -4.38 -4.14 -4.81
CA LEU A 43 -3.94 -3.59 -3.52
C LEU A 43 -5.03 -3.63 -2.46
N ARG A 44 -6.30 -3.47 -2.84
CA ARG A 44 -7.43 -3.67 -1.92
C ARG A 44 -7.48 -5.11 -1.44
N GLY A 45 -7.40 -6.07 -2.35
CA GLY A 45 -7.40 -7.49 -1.99
C GLY A 45 -6.27 -7.86 -1.03
N VAL A 46 -5.06 -7.33 -1.25
CA VAL A 46 -3.91 -7.52 -0.34
C VAL A 46 -4.19 -6.90 1.03
N PHE A 47 -4.70 -5.66 1.08
CA PHE A 47 -5.02 -4.98 2.33
C PHE A 47 -6.11 -5.72 3.11
N GLU A 48 -7.22 -6.08 2.45
CA GLU A 48 -8.34 -6.78 3.08
C GLU A 48 -7.92 -8.16 3.61
N ALA A 49 -7.14 -8.91 2.84
CA ALA A 49 -6.63 -10.21 3.27
C ALA A 49 -5.69 -10.11 4.48
N ALA A 50 -4.89 -9.05 4.56
CA ALA A 50 -3.91 -8.86 5.62
C ALA A 50 -4.48 -8.19 6.89
N VAL A 51 -5.50 -7.33 6.75
CA VAL A 51 -5.95 -6.43 7.82
C VAL A 51 -7.40 -6.68 8.22
N MET A 52 -8.30 -6.95 7.27
CA MET A 52 -9.73 -6.79 7.52
C MET A 52 -10.42 -8.03 8.09
N GLU A 53 -9.77 -9.20 8.15
CA GLU A 53 -10.35 -10.44 8.68
C GLU A 53 -11.77 -10.74 8.14
N GLN A 54 -11.97 -10.58 6.83
CA GLN A 54 -13.26 -10.72 6.13
C GLN A 54 -14.34 -9.67 6.47
N ARG A 55 -14.00 -8.62 7.23
CA ARG A 55 -14.89 -7.47 7.46
C ARG A 55 -14.87 -6.53 6.25
N GLN A 56 -15.99 -5.85 6.07
CA GLN A 56 -16.11 -4.82 5.05
C GLN A 56 -15.58 -3.48 5.58
N PRO A 57 -14.93 -2.66 4.74
CA PRO A 57 -14.64 -1.28 5.09
C PRO A 57 -15.92 -0.52 5.46
N ALA A 58 -15.78 0.50 6.30
CA ALA A 58 -16.87 1.40 6.67
C ALA A 58 -17.54 1.98 5.42
N SER A 59 -18.87 2.10 5.44
CA SER A 59 -19.64 2.66 4.30
C SER A 59 -19.30 4.13 4.00
N THR A 60 -18.64 4.81 4.94
CA THR A 60 -18.12 6.17 4.79
C THR A 60 -16.73 6.23 4.15
N ALA A 61 -16.13 5.09 3.81
CA ALA A 61 -14.81 5.04 3.20
C ALA A 61 -14.80 5.76 1.84
N VAL A 62 -13.78 6.58 1.61
CA VAL A 62 -13.57 7.27 0.34
C VAL A 62 -12.90 6.30 -0.62
N VAL A 63 -13.46 6.14 -1.82
CA VAL A 63 -12.94 5.21 -2.82
C VAL A 63 -12.07 5.96 -3.83
N MET A 64 -10.84 5.49 -4.06
CA MET A 64 -9.90 6.05 -5.02
C MET A 64 -9.47 5.01 -6.07
N PRO A 65 -9.44 5.37 -7.37
CA PRO A 65 -9.18 4.42 -8.45
C PRO A 65 -7.69 4.10 -8.68
N HIS A 66 -6.76 4.89 -8.13
CA HIS A 66 -5.31 4.69 -8.28
C HIS A 66 -4.51 5.25 -7.09
N ASP A 67 -3.27 4.78 -6.91
CA ASP A 67 -2.43 5.14 -5.75
C ASP A 67 -2.19 6.64 -5.68
N ARG A 68 -2.00 7.28 -6.83
CA ARG A 68 -1.83 8.72 -6.91
C ARG A 68 -3.06 9.49 -6.39
N GLY A 69 -4.26 8.96 -6.58
CA GLY A 69 -5.50 9.58 -6.09
C GLY A 69 -5.61 9.46 -4.57
N VAL A 70 -5.18 8.33 -4.02
CA VAL A 70 -5.03 8.17 -2.55
C VAL A 70 -4.06 9.20 -1.99
N ILE A 71 -2.89 9.38 -2.61
CA ILE A 71 -1.86 10.34 -2.16
C ILE A 71 -2.40 11.77 -2.24
N GLU A 72 -2.99 12.16 -3.36
CA GLU A 72 -3.55 13.49 -3.56
C GLU A 72 -4.68 13.78 -2.55
N TYR A 73 -5.55 12.79 -2.30
CA TYR A 73 -6.59 12.91 -1.27
C TYR A 73 -5.99 13.08 0.12
N VAL A 74 -5.08 12.19 0.54
CA VAL A 74 -4.46 12.23 1.87
C VAL A 74 -3.64 13.52 2.07
N ALA A 75 -2.99 14.03 1.02
CA ALA A 75 -2.28 15.30 1.08
C ALA A 75 -3.21 16.51 1.28
N GLY A 76 -4.43 16.45 0.74
CA GLY A 76 -5.44 17.51 0.88
C GLY A 76 -6.32 17.41 2.13
N HIS A 77 -6.37 16.25 2.79
CA HIS A 77 -7.27 15.96 3.91
C HIS A 77 -6.45 15.52 5.13
N PRO A 78 -6.15 16.43 6.08
CA PRO A 78 -5.23 16.17 7.20
C PRO A 78 -5.59 14.99 8.11
N ASN A 79 -6.86 14.61 8.15
CA ASN A 79 -7.38 13.50 8.94
C ASN A 79 -7.51 12.19 8.14
N ALA A 80 -7.14 12.20 6.87
CA ALA A 80 -7.27 11.04 6.00
C ALA A 80 -6.09 10.08 6.13
N ILE A 81 -6.38 8.80 5.94
CA ILE A 81 -5.40 7.71 5.87
C ILE A 81 -5.78 6.76 4.74
N GLY A 82 -4.78 6.32 3.99
CA GLY A 82 -4.93 5.40 2.89
C GLY A 82 -3.73 4.46 2.79
N TYR A 83 -3.88 3.41 1.98
CA TYR A 83 -2.80 2.51 1.63
C TYR A 83 -2.44 2.65 0.14
N VAL A 84 -1.15 2.53 -0.16
CA VAL A 84 -0.60 2.59 -1.51
C VAL A 84 0.56 1.61 -1.65
N SER A 85 0.95 1.30 -2.90
CA SER A 85 2.19 0.57 -3.15
C SER A 85 3.41 1.30 -2.55
N ARG A 86 4.38 0.53 -2.04
CA ARG A 86 5.67 1.06 -1.54
C ARG A 86 6.38 1.97 -2.56
N ALA A 87 6.15 1.76 -3.85
CA ALA A 87 6.71 2.59 -4.92
C ALA A 87 6.40 4.10 -4.78
N TYR A 88 5.40 4.46 -3.97
CA TYR A 88 5.00 5.82 -3.68
C TYR A 88 5.44 6.36 -2.30
N VAL A 89 6.12 5.55 -1.48
CA VAL A 89 6.65 6.01 -0.18
C VAL A 89 7.61 7.18 -0.40
N GLY A 90 7.45 8.23 0.40
CA GLY A 90 8.24 9.46 0.31
C GLY A 90 7.69 10.50 -0.68
N GLN A 91 6.56 10.23 -1.34
CA GLN A 91 5.93 11.18 -2.26
C GLN A 91 4.84 12.01 -1.57
N GLY A 92 5.23 13.06 -0.84
CA GLY A 92 4.32 14.11 -0.36
C GLY A 92 3.42 13.78 0.82
N VAL A 93 3.36 12.51 1.24
CA VAL A 93 2.60 12.06 2.42
C VAL A 93 3.46 11.23 3.37
N LYS A 94 3.15 11.29 4.67
CA LYS A 94 3.86 10.53 5.70
C LYS A 94 3.42 9.07 5.68
N SER A 95 4.36 8.15 5.52
CA SER A 95 4.13 6.72 5.76
C SER A 95 4.29 6.39 7.25
N ILE A 96 3.51 5.43 7.75
CA ILE A 96 3.58 4.95 9.13
C ILE A 96 3.99 3.47 9.16
N ALA A 97 4.50 3.00 10.31
CA ALA A 97 4.79 1.60 10.55
C ALA A 97 3.51 0.80 10.81
N VAL A 98 3.52 -0.50 10.48
CA VAL A 98 2.46 -1.44 10.83
C VAL A 98 3.07 -2.54 11.69
N ASP A 99 2.48 -2.80 12.86
CA ASP A 99 3.02 -3.73 13.87
C ASP A 99 4.49 -3.45 14.22
N GLY A 100 4.85 -2.15 14.28
CA GLY A 100 6.22 -1.70 14.55
C GLY A 100 7.20 -1.84 13.38
N VAL A 101 6.75 -2.35 12.23
CA VAL A 101 7.58 -2.55 11.03
C VAL A 101 7.30 -1.44 10.01
N ALA A 102 8.33 -0.67 9.65
CA ALA A 102 8.25 0.32 8.59
C ALA A 102 8.30 -0.34 7.19
N PRO A 103 7.61 0.22 6.17
CA PRO A 103 7.56 -0.34 4.82
C PRO A 103 8.86 -0.10 4.04
N THR A 104 9.96 -0.69 4.48
CA THR A 104 11.30 -0.57 3.87
C THR A 104 11.62 -1.76 2.97
N PRO A 105 12.51 -1.62 1.97
CA PRO A 105 12.95 -2.74 1.14
C PRO A 105 13.45 -3.92 1.99
N GLN A 106 14.20 -3.66 3.05
CA GLN A 106 14.74 -4.70 3.95
C GLN A 106 13.63 -5.44 4.70
N ALA A 107 12.58 -4.73 5.13
CA ALA A 107 11.45 -5.34 5.83
C ALA A 107 10.66 -6.30 4.93
N LEU A 108 10.41 -5.92 3.67
CA LEU A 108 9.77 -6.79 2.69
C LEU A 108 10.63 -8.02 2.36
N GLN A 109 11.94 -7.86 2.18
CA GLN A 109 12.85 -8.98 1.89
C GLN A 109 12.95 -10.02 3.00
N ARG A 110 12.67 -9.60 4.25
CA ARG A 110 12.68 -10.49 5.42
C ARG A 110 11.31 -11.07 5.73
N GLN A 111 10.30 -10.84 4.88
CA GLN A 111 8.89 -11.20 5.10
C GLN A 111 8.33 -10.67 6.42
N GLY A 112 8.93 -9.59 6.97
CA GLY A 112 8.49 -8.99 8.23
C GLY A 112 7.33 -8.01 8.06
N TYR A 113 6.97 -7.65 6.83
CA TYR A 113 5.84 -6.77 6.53
C TYR A 113 4.72 -7.59 5.89
N MET A 114 3.56 -7.68 6.56
CA MET A 114 2.50 -8.63 6.20
C MET A 114 1.74 -8.28 4.91
N MET A 115 1.78 -7.02 4.47
CA MET A 115 1.14 -6.55 3.24
C MET A 115 2.15 -6.51 2.09
N TRP A 116 2.27 -7.61 1.36
CA TRP A 116 3.12 -7.69 0.17
C TRP A 116 2.39 -8.41 -0.97
N TYR A 117 2.86 -8.17 -2.19
CA TYR A 117 2.36 -8.81 -3.40
C TYR A 117 3.49 -8.91 -4.42
N THR A 118 3.37 -9.86 -5.34
CA THR A 118 4.32 -10.06 -6.43
C THR A 118 3.81 -9.38 -7.70
N LEU A 119 4.70 -8.69 -8.40
CA LEU A 119 4.46 -8.22 -9.76
C LEU A 119 5.11 -9.20 -10.73
N GLU A 120 4.29 -9.79 -11.60
CA GLU A 120 4.75 -10.75 -12.61
C GLU A 120 4.57 -10.16 -14.01
N ALA A 121 5.59 -10.30 -14.85
CA ALA A 121 5.52 -9.96 -16.26
C ALA A 121 5.40 -11.27 -17.05
N LEU A 122 4.23 -11.49 -17.64
CA LEU A 122 3.90 -12.71 -18.38
C LEU A 122 3.82 -12.41 -19.87
N ALA A 123 4.35 -13.32 -20.70
CA ALA A 123 4.17 -13.29 -22.14
C ALA A 123 3.88 -14.70 -22.66
N PRO A 124 3.01 -14.85 -23.68
CA PRO A 124 2.73 -16.15 -24.27
C PRO A 124 3.96 -16.68 -25.03
N SER A 125 3.99 -17.98 -25.31
CA SER A 125 5.10 -18.62 -26.05
C SER A 125 5.31 -18.04 -27.46
N ASN A 126 4.27 -17.46 -28.06
CA ASN A 126 4.31 -16.79 -29.36
C ASN A 126 4.40 -15.25 -29.26
N ALA A 127 4.98 -14.72 -28.18
CA ALA A 127 5.12 -13.27 -27.98
C ALA A 127 5.88 -12.59 -29.13
N THR A 128 5.56 -11.32 -29.37
CA THR A 128 6.28 -10.51 -30.35
C THR A 128 7.74 -10.28 -29.94
N LEU A 129 8.61 -10.01 -30.90
CA LEU A 129 10.02 -9.69 -30.64
C LEU A 129 10.17 -8.50 -29.66
N HIS A 130 9.27 -7.52 -29.71
CA HIS A 130 9.28 -6.38 -28.79
C HIS A 130 8.99 -6.80 -27.34
N ALA A 131 7.98 -7.66 -27.12
CA ALA A 131 7.66 -8.19 -25.81
C ALA A 131 8.81 -9.05 -25.26
N THR A 132 9.39 -9.94 -26.07
CA THR A 132 10.56 -10.76 -25.68
C THR A 132 11.76 -9.88 -25.30
N ARG A 133 12.05 -8.84 -26.07
CA ARG A 133 13.13 -7.89 -25.77
C ARG A 133 12.87 -7.10 -24.48
N PHE A 134 11.62 -6.72 -24.22
CA PHE A 134 11.25 -6.05 -22.98
C PHE A 134 11.48 -6.96 -21.76
N LEU A 135 11.06 -8.22 -21.82
CA LEU A 135 11.30 -9.19 -20.75
C LEU A 135 12.81 -9.44 -20.54
N ALA A 136 13.57 -9.58 -21.62
CA ALA A 136 15.02 -9.71 -21.54
C ALA A 136 15.69 -8.47 -20.92
N PHE A 137 15.22 -7.27 -21.27
CA PHE A 137 15.67 -6.03 -20.63
C PHE A 137 15.34 -6.00 -19.14
N ALA A 138 14.10 -6.33 -18.74
CA ALA A 138 13.68 -6.34 -17.34
C ALA A 138 14.54 -7.30 -16.48
N GLN A 139 14.99 -8.41 -17.07
CA GLN A 139 15.86 -9.40 -16.41
C GLN A 139 17.36 -9.02 -16.45
N SER A 140 17.78 -8.10 -17.33
CA SER A 140 19.16 -7.62 -17.41
C SER A 140 19.57 -6.84 -16.16
N SER A 141 20.89 -6.71 -15.91
CA SER A 141 21.41 -5.89 -14.80
C SER A 141 20.87 -4.45 -14.81
N ARG A 142 20.72 -3.86 -16.01
CA ARG A 142 20.15 -2.51 -16.14
C ARG A 142 18.67 -2.45 -15.76
N GLY A 143 17.88 -3.43 -16.20
CA GLY A 143 16.45 -3.52 -15.84
C GLY A 143 16.26 -3.75 -14.34
N ARG A 144 17.02 -4.69 -13.76
CA ARG A 144 17.04 -4.98 -12.32
C ARG A 144 17.36 -3.73 -11.49
N ASN A 145 18.38 -2.97 -11.88
CA ASN A 145 18.71 -1.71 -11.21
C ASN A 145 17.56 -0.69 -11.22
N VAL A 146 16.79 -0.61 -12.31
CA VAL A 146 15.61 0.27 -12.38
C VAL A 146 14.50 -0.22 -11.45
N ILE A 147 14.26 -1.54 -11.41
CA ILE A 147 13.24 -2.15 -10.56
C ILE A 147 13.56 -1.93 -9.08
N GLU A 148 14.81 -2.12 -8.66
CA GLU A 148 15.25 -1.99 -7.27
C GLU A 148 15.15 -0.56 -6.71
N GLN A 149 15.03 0.46 -7.57
CA GLN A 149 14.76 1.83 -7.12
C GLN A 149 13.41 1.97 -6.41
N ARG A 150 12.42 1.13 -6.77
CA ARG A 150 11.04 1.24 -6.27
C ARG A 150 10.45 -0.05 -5.76
N TYR A 151 11.02 -1.19 -6.10
CA TYR A 151 10.53 -2.53 -5.77
C TYR A 151 11.62 -3.34 -5.09
N VAL A 152 11.25 -4.55 -4.68
CA VAL A 152 12.16 -5.54 -4.13
C VAL A 152 12.18 -6.68 -5.13
N LEU A 153 13.38 -7.07 -5.59
CA LEU A 153 13.50 -8.24 -6.45
C LEU A 153 13.23 -9.52 -5.65
N PRO A 154 12.54 -10.51 -6.26
CA PRO A 154 12.40 -11.83 -5.66
C PRO A 154 13.78 -12.47 -5.44
N ARG A 155 13.87 -13.31 -4.41
CA ARG A 155 15.06 -14.12 -4.12
C ARG A 155 15.24 -15.22 -5.16
#